data_AF-A0A7K2THV6-F1
#
_entry.id   AF-A0A7K2THV6-F1
#
_cell.length_a   1.000
_cell.length_b   1.000
_cell.length_c   1.000
_cell.angle_alpha   90.00
_cell.angle_beta   90.00
_cell.angle_gamma   90.00
#
_symmetry.space_group_name_H-M   'P 1'
#
loop_
_entity.id
_entity.type
_entity.pdbx_description
1 polymer ?
#
loop_
_entity_poly.entity_id
_entity_poly.type
_entity_poly.pdbx_seq_one_letter_code
_entity_poly.pdbx_strand_id
1 'polypeptide(L)'
;MTERTCSASACAKPARARGLCMQHYQRMMKHGSTDLPSRTKASEMKCSVDNCQTPAKGANGWCHMHYRRWRIHGSLELPAKPASPEGCAVEGCTKGGKLVRGLCATHYYRLRAYGDVQADTPIKELGLGGQCRVLECARSGKLTRGLCSMHYQRWAKYGDPLHEPQRQAKICTVDDCEGGPTVGKGLCRKHYKRLHRTGTTADPVKKTRADRSCSVDGCSKPVARREMCTMHYTRWLKHSDPSIVLRTWTPQRAQVCSEARCSLGAHSQGLCRRHWAAAYHLKNRKERNARMREHYLANREEYYAKTNRRRQIVDAAMDALDKALSADYRRAIASDSCSYCGAPSSQVDHYFPVSKGGTDHWWNLTRACEPCNKSKAAHCGTWFLLLWGGGREPVDLANVA
;
A
#
# COMPACT_ATOMS: atom_id res chain seq x y z
N MET A 1 14.29 -45.70 16.54
CA MET A 1 14.79 -45.10 15.28
C MET A 1 15.89 -44.13 15.65
N THR A 2 17.12 -44.37 15.21
CA THR A 2 18.25 -43.49 15.51
C THR A 2 18.09 -42.17 14.76
N GLU A 3 18.03 -41.06 15.50
CA GLU A 3 17.98 -39.72 14.90
C GLU A 3 19.29 -39.46 14.17
N ARG A 4 19.27 -39.52 12.83
CA ARG A 4 20.44 -39.22 12.01
C ARG A 4 20.67 -37.72 12.01
N THR A 5 21.86 -37.28 12.42
CA THR A 5 22.30 -35.89 12.38
C THR A 5 22.78 -35.49 10.98
N CYS A 6 22.81 -34.19 10.71
CA CYS A 6 23.26 -33.63 9.44
C CYS A 6 24.74 -33.94 9.19
N SER A 7 25.08 -34.43 7.99
CA SER A 7 26.45 -34.75 7.57
C SER A 7 27.33 -33.52 7.23
N ALA A 8 26.85 -32.30 7.48
CA ALA A 8 27.65 -31.10 7.24
C ALA A 8 28.50 -30.81 8.49
N SER A 9 29.74 -30.36 8.30
CA SER A 9 30.69 -30.07 9.38
C SER A 9 30.05 -29.16 10.44
N ALA A 10 30.18 -29.57 11.71
CA ALA A 10 29.67 -28.85 12.87
C ALA A 10 28.14 -28.56 12.88
N CYS A 11 27.31 -29.42 12.27
CA CYS A 11 25.84 -29.25 12.26
C CYS A 11 25.09 -30.32 13.08
N ALA A 12 24.64 -29.96 14.28
CA ALA A 12 23.87 -30.87 15.15
C ALA A 12 22.38 -31.01 14.78
N LYS A 13 21.92 -30.41 13.68
CA LYS A 13 20.50 -30.47 13.28
C LYS A 13 20.15 -31.86 12.71
N PRO A 14 18.90 -32.33 12.83
CA PRO A 14 18.49 -33.62 12.28
C PRO A 14 18.53 -33.59 10.73
N ALA A 15 19.04 -34.67 10.15
CA ALA A 15 19.02 -34.90 8.72
C ALA A 15 17.58 -35.12 8.24
N ARG A 16 17.21 -34.47 7.13
CA ARG A 16 15.86 -34.55 6.55
C ARG A 16 15.84 -35.08 5.13
N ALA A 17 16.92 -34.86 4.37
CA ALA A 17 17.06 -35.37 2.99
C ALA A 17 18.54 -35.58 2.65
N ARG A 18 18.88 -36.74 2.08
CA ARG A 18 20.25 -37.13 1.68
C ARG A 18 21.32 -36.93 2.77
N GLY A 19 21.01 -37.26 4.02
CA GLY A 19 21.94 -37.11 5.14
C GLY A 19 22.16 -35.66 5.61
N LEU A 20 21.54 -34.66 4.97
CA LEU A 20 21.67 -33.25 5.30
C LEU A 20 20.39 -32.71 5.96
N CYS A 21 20.53 -31.70 6.83
CA CYS A 21 19.39 -30.92 7.30
C CYS A 21 18.79 -30.12 6.14
N MET A 22 17.52 -29.69 6.25
CA MET A 22 16.85 -28.97 5.16
C MET A 22 17.63 -27.75 4.66
N GLN A 23 18.33 -27.04 5.55
CA GLN A 23 19.12 -25.87 5.20
C GLN A 23 20.36 -26.22 4.36
N HIS A 24 21.08 -27.30 4.72
CA HIS A 24 22.25 -27.74 3.98
C HIS A 24 21.90 -28.48 2.69
N TYR A 25 20.80 -29.24 2.70
CA TYR A 25 20.25 -29.84 1.47
C TYR A 25 19.88 -28.75 0.45
N GLN A 26 19.21 -27.67 0.88
CA GLN A 26 18.88 -26.54 0.01
C GLN A 26 20.13 -25.81 -0.51
N ARG A 27 21.16 -25.64 0.32
CA ARG A 27 22.43 -25.04 -0.12
C ARG A 27 23.14 -25.91 -1.15
N MET A 28 23.22 -27.21 -0.91
CA MET A 28 23.79 -28.18 -1.84
C MET A 28 23.08 -28.14 -3.20
N MET A 29 21.74 -28.11 -3.20
CA MET A 29 20.96 -28.05 -4.45
C MET A 29 21.13 -26.73 -5.22
N LYS A 30 21.37 -25.61 -4.51
CA LYS A 30 21.44 -24.28 -5.12
C LYS A 30 22.86 -23.85 -5.51
N HIS A 31 23.87 -24.28 -4.76
CA HIS A 31 25.24 -23.78 -4.85
C HIS A 31 26.28 -24.90 -4.96
N GLY A 32 25.87 -26.18 -4.98
CA GLY A 32 26.78 -27.33 -5.05
C GLY A 32 27.62 -27.58 -3.80
N SER A 33 27.44 -26.80 -2.72
CA SER A 33 28.15 -26.97 -1.45
C SER A 33 27.23 -26.68 -0.25
N THR A 34 27.54 -27.26 0.91
CA THR A 34 26.85 -26.97 2.19
C THR A 34 27.34 -25.68 2.84
N ASP A 35 28.51 -25.19 2.43
CA ASP A 35 29.16 -24.00 2.97
C ASP A 35 28.50 -22.72 2.45
N LEU A 36 28.58 -21.66 3.25
CA LEU A 36 28.13 -20.34 2.82
C LEU A 36 29.16 -19.77 1.84
N PRO A 37 28.76 -19.39 0.60
CA PRO A 37 29.70 -18.73 -0.30
C PRO A 37 30.18 -17.43 0.35
N SER A 38 31.50 -17.22 0.33
CA SER A 38 32.10 -15.96 0.77
C SER A 38 31.53 -14.83 -0.09
N ARG A 39 30.63 -14.03 0.49
CA ARG A 39 30.09 -12.85 -0.16
C ARG A 39 31.03 -11.70 0.13
N THR A 40 31.66 -11.15 -0.90
CA THR A 40 32.28 -9.82 -0.82
C THR A 40 31.24 -8.84 -0.31
N LYS A 41 31.61 -8.03 0.69
CA LYS A 41 30.66 -7.08 1.28
C LYS A 41 30.27 -6.08 0.19
N ALA A 42 29.00 -5.71 0.12
CA ALA A 42 28.54 -4.70 -0.86
C ALA A 42 29.28 -3.35 -0.72
N SER A 43 29.94 -3.10 0.41
CA SER A 43 30.82 -1.95 0.65
C SER A 43 32.16 -2.00 -0.09
N GLU A 44 32.61 -3.17 -0.55
CA GLU A 44 33.91 -3.38 -1.20
C GLU A 44 33.83 -3.30 -2.73
N MET A 45 32.62 -3.37 -3.31
CA MET A 45 32.41 -3.25 -4.75
C MET A 45 32.48 -1.78 -5.16
N LYS A 46 33.51 -1.36 -5.89
CA LYS A 46 33.62 0.02 -6.40
C LYS A 46 32.76 0.20 -7.64
N CYS A 47 32.17 1.39 -7.80
CA CYS A 47 31.46 1.75 -9.01
C CYS A 47 32.45 1.86 -10.19
N SER A 48 32.15 1.20 -11.31
CA SER A 48 32.95 1.22 -12.54
C SER A 48 32.86 2.53 -13.34
N VAL A 49 32.38 3.62 -12.73
CA VAL A 49 32.30 4.93 -13.39
C VAL A 49 33.46 5.76 -12.88
N ASP A 50 34.21 6.36 -13.80
CA ASP A 50 35.39 7.14 -13.48
C ASP A 50 35.09 8.22 -12.44
N ASN A 51 35.98 8.35 -11.46
CA ASN A 51 35.86 9.26 -10.31
C ASN A 51 34.62 9.05 -9.40
N CYS A 52 33.96 7.90 -9.47
CA CYS A 52 32.84 7.57 -8.59
C CYS A 52 33.28 6.83 -7.32
N GLN A 53 33.26 7.51 -6.18
CA GLN A 53 33.63 6.91 -4.88
C GLN A 53 32.50 6.12 -4.21
N THR A 54 31.31 6.09 -4.81
CA THR A 54 30.17 5.34 -4.23
C THR A 54 30.24 3.85 -4.55
N PRO A 55 29.90 2.96 -3.60
CA PRO A 55 29.93 1.53 -3.85
C PRO A 55 28.87 1.08 -4.86
N ALA A 56 29.25 0.13 -5.71
CA ALA A 56 28.37 -0.53 -6.66
C ALA A 56 27.30 -1.39 -5.96
N LYS A 57 26.15 -1.58 -6.62
CA LYS A 57 25.10 -2.49 -6.15
C LYS A 57 24.86 -3.58 -7.18
N GLY A 58 25.15 -4.82 -6.78
CA GLY A 58 24.90 -6.00 -7.61
C GLY A 58 25.96 -6.22 -8.69
N ALA A 59 25.72 -7.20 -9.56
CA ALA A 59 26.69 -7.66 -10.55
C ALA A 59 27.00 -6.64 -11.67
N ASN A 60 26.23 -5.55 -11.78
CA ASN A 60 26.34 -4.60 -12.88
C ASN A 60 27.46 -3.56 -12.69
N GLY A 61 28.24 -3.63 -11.61
CA GLY A 61 29.38 -2.73 -11.37
C GLY A 61 29.04 -1.26 -11.14
N TRP A 62 27.76 -0.85 -11.15
CA TRP A 62 27.35 0.55 -10.97
C TRP A 62 26.72 0.83 -9.61
N CYS A 63 26.95 2.03 -9.08
CA CYS A 63 26.21 2.50 -7.92
C CYS A 63 24.74 2.73 -8.26
N HIS A 64 23.89 2.82 -7.24
CA HIS A 64 22.45 3.03 -7.42
C HIS A 64 22.12 4.25 -8.29
N MET A 65 22.91 5.32 -8.19
CA MET A 65 22.72 6.55 -8.98
C MET A 65 23.01 6.30 -10.47
N HIS A 66 24.14 5.67 -10.80
CA HIS A 66 24.55 5.39 -12.18
C HIS A 66 23.66 4.36 -12.87
N TYR A 67 23.32 3.29 -12.15
CA TYR A 67 22.32 2.33 -12.65
C TYR A 67 20.98 3.01 -12.95
N ARG A 68 20.52 3.92 -12.09
CA ARG A 68 19.28 4.67 -12.30
C ARG A 68 19.37 5.66 -13.46
N ARG A 69 20.52 6.32 -13.66
CA ARG A 69 20.75 7.24 -14.80
C ARG A 69 20.71 6.48 -16.12
N TRP A 70 21.45 5.38 -16.22
CA TRP A 70 21.45 4.52 -17.40
C TRP A 70 20.04 3.97 -17.68
N ARG A 71 19.32 3.47 -16.67
CA ARG A 71 17.96 2.94 -16.83
C ARG A 71 16.97 3.98 -17.38
N ILE A 72 17.09 5.25 -16.98
CA ILE A 72 16.11 6.30 -17.34
C ILE A 72 16.52 7.01 -18.64
N HIS A 73 17.80 7.27 -18.83
CA HIS A 73 18.30 8.17 -19.88
C HIS A 73 19.20 7.47 -20.91
N GLY A 74 19.52 6.18 -20.73
CA GLY A 74 20.42 5.44 -21.62
C GLY A 74 21.89 5.83 -21.51
N SER A 75 22.23 6.87 -20.74
CA SER A 75 23.58 7.39 -20.56
C SER A 75 23.93 7.52 -19.08
N LEU A 76 25.22 7.33 -18.77
CA LEU A 76 25.82 7.59 -17.47
C LEU A 76 26.15 9.08 -17.28
N GLU A 77 26.43 9.77 -18.39
CA GLU A 77 26.68 11.20 -18.47
C GLU A 77 25.38 11.93 -18.80
N LEU A 78 24.93 12.77 -17.87
CA LEU A 78 23.87 13.73 -18.14
C LEU A 78 24.52 15.10 -18.35
N PRO A 79 24.07 15.91 -19.32
CA PRO A 79 24.51 17.28 -19.44
C PRO A 79 24.25 18.01 -18.12
N ALA A 80 25.18 18.90 -17.75
CA ALA A 80 25.03 19.73 -16.55
C ALA A 80 23.65 20.39 -16.58
N LYS A 81 22.85 20.20 -15.53
CA LYS A 81 21.57 20.88 -15.44
C LYS A 81 21.84 22.38 -15.47
N PRO A 82 21.07 23.16 -16.25
CA PRO A 82 21.16 24.61 -16.15
C PRO A 82 20.94 25.00 -14.69
N ALA A 83 21.73 25.96 -14.21
CA ALA A 83 21.62 26.46 -12.85
C ALA A 83 20.16 26.83 -12.60
N SER A 84 19.59 26.27 -11.52
CA SER A 84 18.25 26.67 -11.10
C SER A 84 18.28 28.16 -10.77
N PRO A 85 17.25 28.94 -11.19
CA PRO A 85 17.19 30.36 -10.87
C PRO A 85 17.36 30.58 -9.36
N GLU A 86 18.09 31.63 -8.96
CA GLU A 86 18.34 31.93 -7.54
C GLU A 86 17.07 32.45 -6.84
N GLY A 87 16.12 32.99 -7.62
CA GLY A 87 14.90 33.64 -7.14
C GLY A 87 13.64 33.19 -7.87
N CYS A 88 12.50 33.43 -7.22
CA CYS A 88 11.19 33.21 -7.81
C CYS A 88 10.99 34.12 -9.04
N ALA A 89 10.48 33.55 -10.14
CA ALA A 89 10.21 34.25 -11.40
C ALA A 89 9.02 35.23 -11.36
N VAL A 90 8.48 35.54 -10.18
CA VAL A 90 7.35 36.48 -10.03
C VAL A 90 7.94 37.84 -9.67
N GLU A 91 7.63 38.87 -10.46
CA GLU A 91 8.12 40.23 -10.22
C GLU A 91 7.76 40.72 -8.80
N GLY A 92 8.73 41.31 -8.10
CA GLY A 92 8.59 41.75 -6.71
C GLY A 92 8.72 40.64 -5.65
N CYS A 93 8.93 39.38 -6.02
CA CYS A 93 9.11 38.29 -5.06
C CYS A 93 10.58 38.06 -4.68
N THR A 94 10.96 38.43 -3.45
CA THR A 94 12.32 38.24 -2.92
C THR A 94 12.61 36.81 -2.41
N LYS A 95 11.66 35.88 -2.54
CA LYS A 95 11.83 34.50 -2.05
C LYS A 95 12.71 33.69 -3.00
N GLY A 96 13.90 33.32 -2.52
CA GLY A 96 14.77 32.28 -3.12
C GLY A 96 14.59 30.90 -2.50
N GLY A 97 15.29 29.89 -3.02
CA GLY A 97 15.35 28.52 -2.47
C GLY A 97 14.95 27.40 -3.43
N LYS A 98 14.35 26.30 -2.94
CA LYS A 98 13.88 25.20 -3.80
C LYS A 98 12.70 25.66 -4.67
N LEU A 99 13.01 26.06 -5.90
CA LEU A 99 12.02 26.45 -6.89
C LEU A 99 11.44 25.24 -7.61
N VAL A 100 10.15 25.31 -7.91
CA VAL A 100 9.46 24.34 -8.77
C VAL A 100 8.96 25.10 -9.98
N ARG A 101 9.52 24.79 -11.16
CA ARG A 101 9.26 25.53 -12.42
C ARG A 101 9.57 27.04 -12.31
N GLY A 102 10.65 27.40 -11.64
CA GLY A 102 11.04 28.81 -11.43
C GLY A 102 10.19 29.57 -10.41
N LEU A 103 9.21 28.92 -9.76
CA LEU A 103 8.34 29.54 -8.78
C LEU A 103 8.67 29.06 -7.36
N CYS A 104 8.56 29.95 -6.38
CA CYS A 104 8.60 29.56 -4.97
C CYS A 104 7.41 28.66 -4.64
N ALA A 105 7.48 27.89 -3.55
CA ALA A 105 6.42 26.96 -3.14
C ALA A 105 5.03 27.63 -3.05
N THR A 106 5.00 28.92 -2.70
CA THR A 106 3.76 29.69 -2.55
C THR A 106 3.14 30.06 -3.90
N HIS A 107 3.95 30.53 -4.86
CA HIS A 107 3.47 30.83 -6.22
C HIS A 107 3.17 29.56 -7.02
N TYR A 108 3.94 28.49 -6.84
CA TYR A 108 3.63 27.20 -7.45
C TYR A 108 2.30 26.63 -6.94
N TYR A 109 2.01 26.79 -5.64
CA TYR A 109 0.70 26.41 -5.08
C TYR A 109 -0.44 27.23 -5.68
N ARG A 110 -0.28 28.56 -5.79
CA ARG A 110 -1.28 29.45 -6.39
C ARG A 110 -1.59 29.08 -7.84
N LEU A 111 -0.55 28.91 -8.66
CA LEU A 111 -0.69 28.47 -10.04
C LEU A 111 -1.48 27.16 -10.14
N ARG A 112 -1.25 26.20 -9.24
CA ARG A 112 -1.98 24.93 -9.23
C ARG A 112 -3.42 25.05 -8.73
N ALA A 113 -3.68 25.92 -7.75
CA ALA A 113 -4.98 26.04 -7.09
C ALA A 113 -5.95 26.96 -7.81
N TYR A 114 -5.45 28.06 -8.38
CA TYR A 114 -6.24 29.17 -8.92
C TYR A 114 -5.92 29.47 -10.37
N GLY A 115 -4.93 28.82 -10.97
CA GLY A 115 -4.52 29.06 -12.36
C GLY A 115 -3.69 30.32 -12.57
N ASP A 116 -3.55 31.18 -11.56
CA ASP A 116 -2.76 32.42 -11.60
C ASP A 116 -1.77 32.49 -10.41
N VAL A 117 -0.54 32.94 -10.67
CA VAL A 117 0.50 33.21 -9.67
C VAL A 117 0.21 34.46 -8.82
N GLN A 118 -0.60 35.38 -9.33
CA GLN A 118 -1.07 36.59 -8.67
C GLN A 118 -2.60 36.64 -8.49
N ALA A 119 -3.25 35.49 -8.24
CA ALA A 119 -4.64 35.46 -7.81
C ALA A 119 -4.82 36.34 -6.56
N ASP A 120 -5.35 37.53 -6.78
CA ASP A 120 -5.53 38.73 -5.98
C ASP A 120 -5.04 38.57 -4.53
N THR A 121 -3.88 39.15 -4.23
CA THR A 121 -3.23 39.21 -2.90
C THR A 121 -4.25 39.35 -1.75
N PRO A 122 -4.23 38.57 -0.63
CA PRO A 122 -3.04 38.14 0.12
C PRO A 122 -3.04 36.69 0.70
N ILE A 123 -1.85 36.08 0.85
CA ILE A 123 -1.63 34.82 1.62
C ILE A 123 -1.48 35.10 3.15
N LYS A 124 -2.01 36.24 3.62
CA LYS A 124 -1.47 37.15 4.64
C LYS A 124 -0.17 37.79 4.19
N GLU A 125 -0.26 39.03 3.76
CA GLU A 125 0.86 39.96 3.88
C GLU A 125 1.34 39.95 5.33
N LEU A 126 2.62 40.24 5.50
CA LEU A 126 3.29 40.30 6.80
C LEU A 126 3.44 38.90 7.41
N GLY A 127 4.55 38.26 7.07
CA GLY A 127 5.34 37.56 8.09
C GLY A 127 5.80 38.52 9.19
N LEU A 128 4.94 39.42 9.69
CA LEU A 128 5.13 40.03 10.98
C LEU A 128 4.96 38.87 11.96
N GLY A 129 6.08 38.38 12.43
CA GLY A 129 6.13 37.69 13.71
C GLY A 129 5.50 38.62 14.73
N GLY A 130 4.21 38.46 14.96
CA GLY A 130 3.56 39.02 16.12
C GLY A 130 3.99 38.23 17.34
N GLN A 131 4.07 38.90 18.49
CA GLN A 131 4.10 38.20 19.76
C GLN A 131 2.72 37.63 20.02
N CYS A 132 2.66 36.46 20.64
CA CYS A 132 1.40 35.87 21.05
C CYS A 132 0.63 36.85 21.95
N ARG A 133 -0.68 37.03 21.72
CA ARG A 133 -1.57 37.90 22.53
C ARG A 133 -1.67 37.49 24.02
N VAL A 134 -1.16 36.33 24.38
CA VAL A 134 -1.19 35.84 25.77
C VAL A 134 -0.08 36.55 26.54
N LEU A 135 -0.46 37.25 27.62
CA LEU A 135 0.48 37.93 28.52
C LEU A 135 1.58 36.94 28.98
N GLU A 136 2.83 37.41 29.00
CA GLU A 136 4.03 36.62 29.32
C GLU A 136 4.40 35.51 28.33
N CYS A 137 3.76 35.42 27.15
CA CYS A 137 4.15 34.47 26.12
C CYS A 137 5.17 35.06 25.13
N ALA A 138 6.46 34.76 25.33
CA ALA A 138 7.55 35.21 24.44
C ALA A 138 7.57 34.54 23.04
N ARG A 139 6.59 33.70 22.70
CA ARG A 139 6.55 33.02 21.40
C ARG A 139 6.11 33.98 20.30
N SER A 140 7.01 34.20 19.35
CA SER A 140 6.77 34.97 18.13
C SER A 140 6.77 34.06 16.89
N GLY A 141 6.18 34.53 15.79
CA GLY A 141 6.19 33.84 14.51
C GLY A 141 4.79 33.68 13.92
N LYS A 142 4.48 32.51 13.33
CA LYS A 142 3.20 32.27 12.64
C LYS A 142 2.06 32.14 13.65
N LEU A 143 1.30 33.21 13.84
CA LEU A 143 0.14 33.26 14.71
C LEU A 143 -1.17 32.96 13.95
N THR A 144 -2.06 32.21 14.61
CA THR A 144 -3.45 31.98 14.16
C THR A 144 -4.37 32.71 15.13
N ARG A 145 -5.17 33.66 14.63
CA ARG A 145 -6.01 34.57 15.45
C ARG A 145 -5.23 35.30 16.58
N GLY A 146 -3.97 35.67 16.33
CA GLY A 146 -3.11 36.34 17.33
C GLY A 146 -2.53 35.42 18.40
N LEU A 147 -2.74 34.10 18.29
CA LEU A 147 -2.24 33.10 19.23
C LEU A 147 -1.16 32.23 18.59
N CYS A 148 -0.14 31.83 19.36
CA CYS A 148 0.82 30.82 18.91
C CYS A 148 0.10 29.47 18.72
N SER A 149 0.69 28.54 17.95
CA SER A 149 0.08 27.23 17.65
C SER A 149 -0.49 26.52 18.90
N MET A 150 0.25 26.54 20.01
CA MET A 150 -0.18 25.94 21.27
C MET A 150 -1.38 26.67 21.92
N HIS A 151 -1.34 28.00 21.98
CA HIS A 151 -2.46 28.79 22.55
C HIS A 151 -3.71 28.72 21.67
N TYR A 152 -3.53 28.69 20.35
CA TYR A 152 -4.62 28.48 19.41
C TYR A 152 -5.27 27.10 19.61
N GLN A 153 -4.46 26.04 19.81
CA GLN A 153 -4.98 24.70 20.10
C GLN A 153 -5.74 24.61 21.43
N ARG A 154 -5.29 25.31 22.47
CA ARG A 154 -5.99 25.39 23.77
C ARG A 154 -7.34 26.11 23.61
N TRP A 155 -7.33 27.28 22.98
CA TRP A 155 -8.53 28.05 22.68
C TRP A 155 -9.53 27.27 21.83
N ALA A 156 -9.08 26.64 20.74
CA ALA A 156 -9.96 25.89 19.84
C ALA A 156 -10.65 24.69 20.53
N LYS A 157 -10.03 24.13 21.57
CA LYS A 157 -10.55 22.97 22.29
C LYS A 157 -11.35 23.32 23.55
N TYR A 158 -10.94 24.36 24.27
CA TYR A 158 -11.46 24.68 25.61
C TYR A 158 -12.04 26.10 25.72
N GLY A 159 -12.02 26.88 24.63
CA GLY A 159 -12.48 28.28 24.62
C GLY A 159 -11.50 29.28 25.26
N ASP A 160 -10.48 28.80 25.98
CA ASP A 160 -9.50 29.62 26.71
C ASP A 160 -8.06 29.33 26.22
N PRO A 161 -7.31 30.32 25.72
CA PRO A 161 -5.91 30.16 25.33
C PRO A 161 -4.99 29.81 26.51
N LEU A 162 -5.30 30.25 27.73
CA LEU A 162 -4.51 30.01 28.93
C LEU A 162 -4.82 28.67 29.59
N HIS A 163 -5.80 27.92 29.08
CA HIS A 163 -6.21 26.66 29.65
C HIS A 163 -5.03 25.70 29.86
N GLU A 164 -4.70 25.45 31.13
CA GLU A 164 -3.77 24.41 31.53
C GLU A 164 -4.53 23.09 31.70
N PRO A 165 -4.34 22.11 30.81
CA PRO A 165 -4.96 20.81 31.00
C PRO A 165 -4.38 20.19 32.27
N GLN A 166 -5.26 19.68 33.14
CA GLN A 166 -4.88 18.91 34.32
C GLN A 166 -3.90 17.80 33.89
N ARG A 167 -2.64 17.92 34.33
CA ARG A 167 -1.59 16.98 33.97
C ARG A 167 -1.93 15.65 34.62
N GLN A 168 -2.36 14.68 33.82
CA GLN A 168 -2.61 13.33 34.32
C GLN A 168 -1.28 12.76 34.86
N ALA A 169 -1.36 12.09 36.01
CA ALA A 169 -0.22 11.44 36.64
C ALA A 169 0.52 10.59 35.61
N LYS A 170 1.83 10.79 35.42
CA LYS A 170 2.63 10.02 34.44
C LYS A 170 2.81 8.55 34.85
N ILE A 171 2.57 8.26 36.12
CA ILE A 171 2.76 6.97 36.77
C ILE A 171 1.40 6.43 37.17
N CYS A 172 1.23 5.11 37.06
CA CYS A 172 0.00 4.43 37.42
C CYS A 172 -0.36 4.66 38.90
N THR A 173 -1.61 5.03 39.17
CA THR A 173 -2.15 5.26 40.53
C THR A 173 -2.66 3.99 41.21
N VAL A 174 -2.20 2.81 40.77
CA VAL A 174 -2.61 1.54 41.38
C VAL A 174 -1.48 1.12 42.31
N ASP A 175 -1.81 0.91 43.58
CA ASP A 175 -0.86 0.45 44.60
C ASP A 175 -0.16 -0.84 44.13
N ASP A 176 1.14 -0.95 44.40
CA ASP A 176 2.03 -2.03 43.94
C ASP A 176 2.17 -2.19 42.42
N CYS A 177 1.82 -1.17 41.63
CA CYS A 177 2.17 -1.14 40.22
C CYS A 177 3.58 -0.55 40.03
N GLU A 178 4.49 -1.30 39.41
CA GLU A 178 5.85 -0.85 39.02
C GLU A 178 5.89 0.29 37.98
N GLY A 179 4.83 1.11 37.88
CA GLY A 179 4.93 2.48 37.40
C GLY A 179 4.98 2.67 35.88
N GLY A 180 4.41 1.76 35.09
CA GLY A 180 4.32 1.95 33.64
C GLY A 180 3.55 3.23 33.24
N PRO A 181 3.92 3.87 32.11
CA PRO A 181 3.34 5.15 31.70
C PRO A 181 1.82 5.07 31.54
N THR A 182 1.13 6.09 32.05
CA THR A 182 -0.34 6.15 32.00
C THR A 182 -0.85 6.46 30.62
N VAL A 183 -1.93 5.80 30.21
CA VAL A 183 -2.59 6.04 28.91
C VAL A 183 -3.93 6.76 29.05
N GLY A 184 -4.42 6.92 30.28
CA GLY A 184 -5.67 7.63 30.59
C GLY A 184 -6.14 7.33 32.01
N LYS A 185 -6.83 8.28 32.66
CA LYS A 185 -7.36 8.17 34.04
C LYS A 185 -6.31 7.83 35.11
N GLY A 186 -5.04 8.21 34.91
CA GLY A 186 -3.97 7.88 35.85
C GLY A 186 -3.58 6.39 35.86
N LEU A 187 -4.00 5.60 34.86
CA LEU A 187 -3.74 4.15 34.82
C LEU A 187 -2.77 3.78 33.69
N CYS A 188 -1.86 2.85 33.97
CA CYS A 188 -1.03 2.22 32.94
C CYS A 188 -1.91 1.44 31.95
N ARG A 189 -1.37 1.12 30.76
CA ARG A 189 -2.13 0.41 29.71
C ARG A 189 -2.77 -0.90 30.18
N LYS A 190 -2.12 -1.63 31.09
CA LYS A 190 -2.62 -2.88 31.69
C LYS A 190 -3.86 -2.62 32.56
N HIS A 191 -3.77 -1.66 33.48
CA HIS A 191 -4.87 -1.30 34.39
C HIS A 191 -6.01 -0.58 33.69
N TYR A 192 -5.73 0.29 32.71
CA TYR A 192 -6.77 0.93 31.90
C TYR A 192 -7.63 -0.10 31.14
N LYS A 193 -6.99 -1.08 30.50
CA LYS A 193 -7.70 -2.18 29.81
C LYS A 193 -8.47 -3.07 30.78
N ARG A 194 -7.94 -3.30 31.99
CA ARG A 194 -8.61 -4.11 33.00
C ARG A 194 -9.87 -3.43 33.51
N LEU A 195 -9.76 -2.17 33.92
CA LEU A 195 -10.89 -1.34 34.36
C LEU A 195 -12.03 -1.35 33.32
N HIS A 196 -11.71 -1.17 32.04
CA HIS A 196 -12.70 -1.22 30.95
C HIS A 196 -13.38 -2.57 30.77
N ARG A 197 -12.73 -3.68 31.11
CA ARG A 197 -13.28 -5.04 30.91
C ARG A 197 -14.03 -5.57 32.13
N THR A 198 -13.57 -5.24 33.34
CA THR A 198 -14.04 -5.86 34.59
C THR A 198 -14.60 -4.86 35.58
N GLY A 199 -14.53 -3.56 35.31
CA GLY A 199 -14.96 -2.51 36.24
C GLY A 199 -14.02 -2.27 37.43
N THR A 200 -12.91 -3.01 37.53
CA THR A 200 -11.93 -2.90 38.64
C THR A 200 -10.48 -2.96 38.12
N THR A 201 -9.56 -2.30 38.83
CA THR A 201 -8.11 -2.36 38.57
C THR A 201 -7.42 -3.47 39.35
N ALA A 202 -8.07 -4.03 40.38
CA ALA A 202 -7.52 -5.10 41.22
C ALA A 202 -7.06 -6.28 40.37
N ASP A 203 -5.92 -6.87 40.74
CA ASP A 203 -5.50 -8.13 40.12
C ASP A 203 -6.59 -9.18 40.35
N PRO A 204 -7.02 -9.89 39.29
CA PRO A 204 -8.03 -10.93 39.46
C PRO A 204 -7.46 -12.01 40.38
N VAL A 205 -8.19 -12.33 41.45
CA VAL A 205 -7.89 -13.48 42.32
C VAL A 205 -7.68 -14.69 41.41
N LYS A 206 -6.43 -15.14 41.28
CA LYS A 206 -6.11 -16.34 40.52
C LYS A 206 -6.74 -17.50 41.28
N LYS A 207 -7.95 -17.91 40.90
CA LYS A 207 -8.47 -19.22 41.26
C LYS A 207 -7.45 -20.22 40.72
N THR A 208 -6.67 -20.83 41.61
CA THR A 208 -5.85 -21.97 41.27
C THR A 208 -6.80 -23.01 40.70
N ARG A 209 -6.76 -23.20 39.38
CA ARG A 209 -7.45 -24.35 38.78
C ARG A 209 -6.64 -25.53 39.26
N ALA A 210 -7.16 -26.19 40.30
CA ALA A 210 -6.61 -27.45 40.79
C ALA A 210 -6.32 -28.35 39.60
N ASP A 211 -5.21 -29.09 39.71
CA ASP A 211 -4.56 -29.93 38.71
C ASP A 211 -5.41 -31.16 38.32
N ARG A 212 -6.70 -30.93 38.02
CA ARG A 212 -7.68 -31.94 37.68
C ARG A 212 -7.69 -32.10 36.17
N SER A 213 -7.57 -33.34 35.71
CA SER A 213 -7.67 -33.73 34.31
C SER A 213 -9.13 -33.92 33.89
N CYS A 214 -9.39 -33.78 32.59
CA CYS A 214 -10.72 -33.95 32.00
C CYS A 214 -11.29 -35.35 32.24
N SER A 215 -12.57 -35.44 32.60
CA SER A 215 -13.30 -36.70 32.81
C SER A 215 -13.57 -37.54 31.55
N VAL A 216 -13.12 -37.08 30.38
CA VAL A 216 -13.30 -37.82 29.13
C VAL A 216 -12.07 -38.68 28.93
N ASP A 217 -12.29 -39.98 28.77
CA ASP A 217 -11.24 -40.98 28.67
C ASP A 217 -10.20 -40.61 27.59
N GLY A 218 -8.92 -40.78 27.92
CA GLY A 218 -7.79 -40.39 27.07
C GLY A 218 -7.51 -38.87 26.96
N CYS A 219 -8.15 -38.00 27.75
CA CYS A 219 -7.93 -36.55 27.72
C CYS A 219 -7.17 -36.00 28.94
N SER A 220 -5.89 -35.66 28.75
CA SER A 220 -5.05 -35.05 29.80
C SER A 220 -5.19 -33.53 29.96
N LYS A 221 -6.16 -32.90 29.28
CA LYS A 221 -6.36 -31.44 29.35
C LYS A 221 -6.96 -31.05 30.70
N PRO A 222 -6.60 -29.87 31.25
CA PRO A 222 -7.11 -29.43 32.54
C PRO A 222 -8.62 -29.19 32.50
N VAL A 223 -9.30 -29.51 33.61
CA VAL A 223 -10.72 -29.27 33.81
C VAL A 223 -11.01 -27.78 33.70
N ALA A 224 -12.04 -27.43 32.93
CA ALA A 224 -12.55 -26.08 32.83
C ALA A 224 -13.86 -25.92 33.61
N ARG A 225 -14.89 -26.71 33.25
CA ARG A 225 -16.25 -26.64 33.82
C ARG A 225 -16.88 -28.03 33.74
N ARG A 226 -17.66 -28.40 34.77
CA ARG A 226 -18.38 -29.69 34.83
C ARG A 226 -17.46 -30.90 34.60
N GLU A 227 -16.29 -30.89 35.25
CA GLU A 227 -15.26 -31.95 35.17
C GLU A 227 -14.67 -32.21 33.78
N MET A 228 -15.01 -31.38 32.81
CA MET A 228 -14.57 -31.50 31.42
C MET A 228 -13.64 -30.35 31.03
N CYS A 229 -12.72 -30.60 30.10
CA CYS A 229 -11.94 -29.54 29.46
C CYS A 229 -12.85 -28.62 28.62
N THR A 230 -12.40 -27.41 28.30
CA THR A 230 -13.20 -26.44 27.51
C THR A 230 -13.76 -27.05 26.23
N MET A 231 -12.99 -27.90 25.55
CA MET A 231 -13.40 -28.54 24.30
C MET A 231 -14.55 -29.53 24.51
N HIS A 232 -14.43 -30.46 25.47
CA HIS A 232 -15.44 -31.46 25.78
C HIS A 232 -16.70 -30.84 26.40
N TYR A 233 -16.55 -29.83 27.27
CA TYR A 233 -17.70 -29.06 27.76
C TYR A 233 -18.48 -28.37 26.63
N THR A 234 -17.77 -27.83 25.63
CA THR A 234 -18.43 -27.16 24.49
C THR A 234 -19.14 -28.15 23.58
N ARG A 235 -18.58 -29.36 23.43
CA ARG A 235 -19.21 -30.46 22.68
C ARG A 235 -20.48 -30.93 23.38
N TRP A 236 -20.40 -31.19 24.68
CA TRP A 236 -21.55 -31.54 25.52
C TRP A 236 -22.63 -30.46 25.50
N LEU A 237 -22.28 -29.17 25.62
CA LEU A 237 -23.27 -28.08 25.61
C LEU A 237 -24.06 -28.01 24.30
N LYS A 238 -23.44 -28.38 23.17
CA LYS A 238 -24.06 -28.27 21.84
C LYS A 238 -24.74 -29.54 21.37
N HIS A 239 -24.26 -30.70 21.78
CA HIS A 239 -24.64 -31.99 21.23
C HIS A 239 -25.01 -33.02 22.29
N SER A 240 -25.01 -32.63 23.57
CA SER A 240 -25.21 -33.50 24.73
C SER A 240 -24.22 -34.67 24.86
N ASP A 241 -23.22 -34.74 23.98
CA ASP A 241 -22.14 -35.73 23.97
C ASP A 241 -20.77 -35.03 24.05
N PRO A 242 -19.98 -35.24 25.11
CA PRO A 242 -18.65 -34.65 25.26
C PRO A 242 -17.59 -35.28 24.33
N SER A 243 -17.80 -36.51 23.88
CA SER A 243 -16.85 -37.30 23.10
C SER A 243 -17.06 -37.15 21.59
N ILE A 244 -18.16 -36.50 21.16
CA ILE A 244 -18.49 -36.34 19.74
C ILE A 244 -17.36 -35.65 18.95
N VAL A 245 -16.85 -36.34 17.93
CA VAL A 245 -15.88 -35.80 16.97
C VAL A 245 -16.65 -35.29 15.76
N LEU A 246 -17.03 -34.00 15.78
CA LEU A 246 -17.82 -33.38 14.71
C LEU A 246 -17.08 -33.27 13.35
N ARG A 247 -15.75 -33.36 13.38
CA ARG A 247 -14.89 -33.33 12.20
C ARG A 247 -13.70 -34.25 12.41
N THR A 248 -13.69 -35.38 11.73
CA THR A 248 -12.42 -35.99 11.32
C THR A 248 -11.72 -34.98 10.41
N TRP A 249 -10.52 -34.54 10.75
CA TRP A 249 -9.72 -33.75 9.84
C TRP A 249 -9.35 -34.63 8.64
N THR A 250 -10.17 -34.59 7.60
CA THR A 250 -9.81 -35.11 6.29
C THR A 250 -9.06 -34.01 5.56
N PRO A 251 -7.77 -34.19 5.21
CA PRO A 251 -7.05 -33.20 4.43
C PRO A 251 -7.63 -33.16 3.01
N GLN A 252 -8.66 -32.33 2.79
CA GLN A 252 -9.18 -32.03 1.45
C GLN A 252 -8.08 -31.45 0.53
N ARG A 253 -6.99 -30.95 1.11
CA ARG A 253 -5.76 -30.55 0.41
C ARG A 253 -5.03 -31.70 -0.32
N ALA A 254 -5.33 -32.96 0.01
CA ALA A 254 -4.75 -34.13 -0.65
C ALA A 254 -5.53 -34.56 -1.91
N GLN A 255 -6.71 -34.00 -2.16
CA GLN A 255 -7.50 -34.32 -3.35
C GLN A 255 -7.17 -33.35 -4.49
N VAL A 256 -7.17 -33.88 -5.71
CA VAL A 256 -7.03 -33.09 -6.94
C VAL A 256 -8.39 -32.50 -7.31
N CYS A 257 -8.39 -31.34 -7.97
CA CYS A 257 -9.58 -30.71 -8.49
C CYS A 257 -10.38 -31.67 -9.39
N SER A 258 -11.68 -31.77 -9.16
CA SER A 258 -12.60 -32.58 -9.96
C SER A 258 -12.88 -32.05 -11.37
N GLU A 259 -12.20 -30.98 -11.78
CA GLU A 259 -12.41 -30.37 -13.10
C GLU A 259 -11.50 -31.07 -14.11
N ALA A 260 -12.04 -31.39 -15.29
CA ALA A 260 -11.28 -32.09 -16.33
C ALA A 260 -9.98 -31.34 -16.65
N ARG A 261 -8.86 -32.07 -16.66
CA ARG A 261 -7.50 -31.53 -16.93
C ARG A 261 -6.99 -30.51 -15.90
N CYS A 262 -7.52 -30.50 -14.67
CA CYS A 262 -6.99 -29.68 -13.58
C CYS A 262 -6.20 -30.51 -12.56
N SER A 263 -4.89 -30.28 -12.47
CA SER A 263 -4.01 -30.94 -11.49
C SER A 263 -3.85 -30.20 -10.16
N LEU A 264 -4.55 -29.07 -9.99
CA LEU A 264 -4.48 -28.28 -8.75
C LEU A 264 -5.21 -28.98 -7.61
N GLY A 265 -4.75 -28.76 -6.38
CA GLY A 265 -5.43 -29.26 -5.18
C GLY A 265 -6.84 -28.70 -5.02
N ALA A 266 -7.77 -29.57 -4.62
CA ALA A 266 -9.13 -29.22 -4.25
C ALA A 266 -9.13 -28.33 -3.00
N HIS A 267 -9.98 -27.31 -3.02
CA HIS A 267 -10.11 -26.32 -1.96
C HIS A 267 -11.47 -26.43 -1.26
N SER A 268 -12.55 -26.48 -2.04
CA SER A 268 -13.91 -26.61 -1.51
C SER A 268 -14.78 -27.36 -2.53
N GLN A 269 -15.63 -28.27 -2.05
CA GLN A 269 -16.54 -29.07 -2.89
C GLN A 269 -15.83 -29.79 -4.05
N GLY A 270 -14.63 -30.34 -3.81
CA GLY A 270 -13.86 -31.05 -4.84
C GLY A 270 -13.20 -30.17 -5.90
N LEU A 271 -13.46 -28.86 -5.93
CA LEU A 271 -12.90 -27.93 -6.90
C LEU A 271 -11.72 -27.15 -6.33
N CYS A 272 -10.72 -26.86 -7.16
CA CYS A 272 -9.66 -25.92 -6.82
C CYS A 272 -10.26 -24.51 -6.62
N ARG A 273 -9.53 -23.63 -5.95
CA ARG A 273 -10.00 -22.26 -5.65
C ARG A 273 -10.50 -21.50 -6.89
N ARG A 274 -9.84 -21.69 -8.03
CA ARG A 274 -10.20 -21.03 -9.30
C ARG A 274 -11.51 -21.57 -9.88
N HIS A 275 -11.65 -22.89 -9.98
CA HIS A 275 -12.86 -23.52 -10.52
C HIS A 275 -14.06 -23.37 -9.59
N TRP A 276 -13.84 -23.43 -8.28
CA TRP A 276 -14.89 -23.12 -7.30
C TRP A 276 -15.38 -21.67 -7.46
N ALA A 277 -14.47 -20.69 -7.59
CA ALA A 277 -14.86 -19.30 -7.79
C ALA A 277 -15.60 -19.09 -9.12
N ALA A 278 -15.18 -19.74 -10.20
CA ALA A 278 -15.86 -19.68 -11.49
C ALA A 278 -17.28 -20.27 -11.41
N ALA A 279 -17.42 -21.48 -10.85
CA ALA A 279 -18.71 -22.13 -10.65
C ALA A 279 -19.64 -21.30 -9.75
N TYR A 280 -19.10 -20.74 -8.66
CA TYR A 280 -19.81 -19.84 -7.76
C TYR A 280 -20.31 -18.58 -8.50
N HIS A 281 -19.46 -17.93 -9.30
CA HIS A 281 -19.84 -16.74 -10.05
C HIS A 281 -20.86 -17.02 -11.16
N LEU A 282 -20.83 -18.21 -11.76
CA LEU A 282 -21.81 -18.64 -12.75
C LEU A 282 -23.18 -18.86 -12.09
N LYS A 283 -23.22 -19.64 -11.01
CA LYS A 283 -24.44 -19.92 -10.25
C LYS A 283 -25.10 -18.64 -9.73
N ASN A 284 -24.32 -17.72 -9.19
CA ASN A 284 -24.81 -16.48 -8.58
C ASN A 284 -24.88 -15.30 -9.57
N ARG A 285 -24.75 -15.53 -10.89
CA ARG A 285 -24.68 -14.45 -11.90
C ARG A 285 -25.93 -13.56 -11.90
N LYS A 286 -27.11 -14.17 -11.86
CA LYS A 286 -28.41 -13.45 -11.93
C LYS A 286 -28.59 -12.53 -10.73
N GLU A 287 -28.47 -13.06 -9.52
CA GLU A 287 -28.61 -12.29 -8.27
C GLU A 287 -27.54 -11.19 -8.15
N ARG A 288 -26.27 -11.50 -8.48
CA ARG A 288 -25.20 -10.50 -8.49
C ARG A 288 -25.52 -9.36 -9.45
N ASN A 289 -25.98 -9.67 -10.66
CA ASN A 289 -26.32 -8.66 -11.66
C ASN A 289 -27.53 -7.83 -11.24
N ALA A 290 -28.54 -8.45 -10.61
CA ALA A 290 -29.70 -7.74 -10.06
C ALA A 290 -29.28 -6.74 -8.98
N ARG A 291 -28.47 -7.17 -8.00
CA ARG A 291 -27.91 -6.30 -6.96
C ARG A 291 -27.08 -5.16 -7.54
N MET A 292 -26.24 -5.43 -8.54
CA MET A 292 -25.45 -4.38 -9.20
C MET A 292 -26.32 -3.38 -9.95
N ARG A 293 -27.43 -3.83 -10.56
CA ARG A 293 -28.39 -2.97 -11.24
C ARG A 293 -29.13 -2.07 -10.25
N GLU A 294 -29.60 -2.64 -9.15
CA GLU A 294 -30.23 -1.89 -8.06
C GLU A 294 -29.29 -0.84 -7.47
N HIS A 295 -28.04 -1.23 -7.18
CA HIS A 295 -26.99 -0.30 -6.74
C HIS A 295 -26.76 0.82 -7.75
N TYR A 296 -26.68 0.51 -9.05
CA TYR A 296 -26.49 1.52 -10.08
C TYR A 296 -27.66 2.49 -10.16
N LEU A 297 -28.90 2.00 -10.09
CA LEU A 297 -30.10 2.84 -10.12
C LEU A 297 -30.17 3.75 -8.89
N ALA A 298 -29.91 3.22 -7.69
CA ALA A 298 -29.89 3.99 -6.45
C ALA A 298 -28.78 5.06 -6.41
N ASN A 299 -27.65 4.83 -7.10
CA ASN A 299 -26.50 5.74 -7.09
C ASN A 299 -26.30 6.46 -8.43
N ARG A 300 -27.34 6.47 -9.29
CA ARG A 300 -27.24 6.95 -10.68
C ARG A 300 -26.75 8.38 -10.77
N GLU A 301 -27.30 9.26 -9.94
CA GLU A 301 -26.93 10.68 -9.89
C GLU A 301 -25.48 10.89 -9.47
N GLU A 302 -24.98 10.14 -8.49
CA GLU A 302 -23.59 10.25 -8.04
C GLU A 302 -22.62 9.79 -9.15
N TYR A 303 -22.93 8.69 -9.83
CA TYR A 303 -22.15 8.21 -10.98
C TYR A 303 -22.12 9.24 -12.12
N TYR A 304 -23.26 9.85 -12.45
CA TYR A 304 -23.30 10.93 -13.45
C TYR A 304 -22.58 12.18 -12.98
N ALA A 305 -22.76 12.62 -11.73
CA ALA A 305 -22.08 13.79 -11.18
C ALA A 305 -20.56 13.60 -11.22
N LYS A 306 -20.05 12.42 -10.86
CA LYS A 306 -18.62 12.08 -10.96
C LYS A 306 -18.12 12.12 -12.40
N THR A 307 -18.92 11.63 -13.35
CA THR A 307 -18.58 11.61 -14.77
C THR A 307 -18.61 13.02 -15.37
N ASN A 308 -19.61 13.82 -15.03
CA ASN A 308 -19.77 15.21 -15.45
C ASN A 308 -18.67 16.10 -14.87
N ARG A 309 -18.32 15.96 -13.58
CA ARG A 309 -17.16 16.66 -12.99
C ARG A 309 -15.88 16.35 -13.75
N ARG A 310 -15.67 15.09 -14.12
CA ARG A 310 -14.49 14.69 -14.91
C ARG A 310 -14.52 15.31 -16.31
N ARG A 311 -15.66 15.32 -16.99
CA ARG A 311 -15.82 16.00 -18.30
C ARG A 311 -15.55 17.50 -18.18
N GLN A 312 -16.14 18.17 -17.20
CA GLN A 312 -15.92 19.60 -16.95
C GLN A 312 -14.44 19.94 -16.72
N ILE A 313 -13.70 19.12 -15.96
CA ILE A 313 -12.26 19.32 -15.74
C ILE A 313 -11.48 19.18 -17.05
N VAL A 314 -11.84 18.20 -17.88
CA VAL A 314 -11.18 17.99 -19.19
C VAL A 314 -11.52 19.13 -20.14
N ASP A 315 -12.79 19.54 -20.21
CA ASP A 315 -13.29 20.59 -21.09
C ASP A 315 -12.78 21.98 -20.69
N ALA A 316 -12.56 22.23 -19.39
CA ALA A 316 -11.98 23.46 -18.86
C ALA A 316 -10.46 23.52 -19.07
N ALA A 317 -9.80 22.37 -19.24
CA ALA A 317 -8.38 22.30 -19.56
C ALA A 317 -8.09 22.47 -21.06
N MET A 318 -9.11 22.64 -21.90
CA MET A 318 -8.99 22.82 -23.34
C MET A 318 -9.61 24.16 -23.75
N ASP A 319 -8.81 25.02 -24.39
CA ASP A 319 -9.32 26.25 -24.97
C ASP A 319 -10.05 25.98 -26.31
N ALA A 320 -10.53 27.05 -26.97
CA ALA A 320 -11.24 26.94 -28.24
C ALA A 320 -10.34 26.42 -29.38
N LEU A 321 -9.06 26.78 -29.36
CA LEU A 321 -8.08 26.34 -30.35
C LEU A 321 -7.75 24.85 -30.15
N ASP A 322 -7.54 24.42 -28.91
CA ASP A 322 -7.31 23.01 -28.56
C ASP A 322 -8.46 22.12 -29.04
N LYS A 323 -9.71 22.57 -28.86
CA LYS A 323 -10.90 21.87 -29.33
C LYS A 323 -10.95 21.79 -30.86
N ALA A 324 -10.65 22.89 -31.55
CA ALA A 324 -10.58 22.93 -33.01
C ALA A 324 -9.48 21.98 -33.55
N LEU A 325 -8.26 22.09 -33.03
CA LEU A 325 -7.14 21.23 -33.39
C LEU A 325 -7.43 19.75 -33.10
N SER A 326 -8.12 19.44 -32.00
CA SER A 326 -8.51 18.07 -31.67
C SER A 326 -9.60 17.53 -32.59
N ALA A 327 -10.47 18.38 -33.14
CA ALA A 327 -11.43 18.00 -34.17
C ALA A 327 -10.74 17.77 -35.52
N ASP A 328 -9.83 18.66 -35.92
CA ASP A 328 -9.02 18.52 -37.14
C ASP A 328 -8.13 17.29 -37.09
N TYR A 329 -7.45 17.06 -35.96
CA TYR A 329 -6.56 15.93 -35.80
C TYR A 329 -7.31 14.60 -35.88
N ARG A 330 -8.53 14.49 -35.33
CA ARG A 330 -9.35 13.28 -35.49
C ARG A 330 -9.70 12.99 -36.94
N ARG A 331 -9.91 14.01 -37.75
CA ARG A 331 -10.10 13.85 -39.20
C ARG A 331 -8.80 13.41 -39.87
N ALA A 332 -7.67 14.02 -39.49
CA ALA A 332 -6.36 13.70 -40.05
C ALA A 332 -5.95 12.24 -39.79
N ILE A 333 -6.17 11.72 -38.58
CA ILE A 333 -5.82 10.34 -38.21
C ILE A 333 -6.92 9.32 -38.54
N ALA A 334 -8.00 9.70 -39.22
CA ALA A 334 -9.18 8.83 -39.38
C ALA A 334 -8.84 7.48 -40.04
N SER A 335 -7.87 7.48 -40.95
CA SER A 335 -7.42 6.31 -41.71
C SER A 335 -6.16 5.64 -41.12
N ASP A 336 -5.63 6.15 -40.01
CA ASP A 336 -4.42 5.57 -39.41
C ASP A 336 -4.71 4.16 -38.89
N SER A 337 -3.71 3.28 -38.98
CA SER A 337 -3.77 1.97 -38.37
C SER A 337 -3.76 2.06 -36.84
N CYS A 338 -4.13 0.96 -36.18
CA CYS A 338 -4.06 0.84 -34.74
C CYS A 338 -2.63 1.11 -34.29
N SER A 339 -2.41 2.18 -33.53
CA SER A 339 -1.09 2.57 -33.05
C SER A 339 -0.49 1.58 -32.04
N TYR A 340 -1.28 0.60 -31.60
CA TYR A 340 -0.79 -0.49 -30.78
C TYR A 340 -0.34 -1.68 -31.63
N CYS A 341 -1.23 -2.31 -32.40
CA CYS A 341 -0.91 -3.56 -33.09
C CYS A 341 -0.69 -3.43 -34.61
N GLY A 342 -0.87 -2.25 -35.19
CA GLY A 342 -0.78 -2.01 -36.64
C GLY A 342 -1.97 -2.53 -37.46
N ALA A 343 -2.92 -3.25 -36.86
CA ALA A 343 -4.15 -3.69 -37.53
C ALA A 343 -5.06 -2.50 -37.87
N PRO A 344 -6.08 -2.65 -38.74
CA PRO A 344 -7.06 -1.58 -39.00
C PRO A 344 -7.68 -1.04 -37.70
N SER A 345 -7.76 0.28 -37.59
CA SER A 345 -8.32 0.94 -36.40
C SER A 345 -9.82 1.18 -36.56
N SER A 346 -10.55 1.16 -35.44
CA SER A 346 -12.00 1.44 -35.43
C SER A 346 -12.38 2.54 -34.44
N GLN A 347 -11.48 2.91 -33.53
CA GLN A 347 -11.76 3.82 -32.42
C GLN A 347 -10.64 4.84 -32.24
N VAL A 348 -11.00 6.00 -31.71
CA VAL A 348 -10.03 6.95 -31.15
C VAL A 348 -9.86 6.61 -29.67
N ASP A 349 -8.63 6.37 -29.25
CA ASP A 349 -8.25 6.12 -27.86
C ASP A 349 -7.45 7.30 -27.30
N HIS A 350 -7.54 7.49 -25.99
CA HIS A 350 -6.70 8.42 -25.25
C HIS A 350 -5.42 7.70 -24.81
N TYR A 351 -4.27 8.13 -25.33
CA TYR A 351 -2.97 7.53 -25.00
C TYR A 351 -2.73 7.54 -23.49
N PHE A 352 -2.99 8.66 -22.82
CA PHE A 352 -3.16 8.76 -21.37
C PHE A 352 -4.65 8.74 -21.02
N PRO A 353 -5.11 7.82 -20.16
CA PRO A 353 -6.53 7.67 -19.88
C PRO A 353 -7.10 8.85 -19.12
N VAL A 354 -8.28 9.31 -19.52
CA VAL A 354 -8.98 10.45 -18.91
C VAL A 354 -9.24 10.24 -17.41
N SER A 355 -9.44 8.99 -16.99
CA SER A 355 -9.62 8.64 -15.58
C SER A 355 -8.40 8.93 -14.69
N LYS A 356 -7.21 9.11 -15.27
CA LYS A 356 -5.94 9.43 -14.60
C LYS A 356 -5.40 10.83 -14.97
N GLY A 357 -6.26 11.70 -15.48
CA GLY A 357 -5.89 13.08 -15.83
C GLY A 357 -5.42 13.27 -17.28
N GLY A 358 -5.59 12.26 -18.14
CA GLY A 358 -5.52 12.48 -19.58
C GLY A 358 -6.62 13.42 -20.05
N THR A 359 -6.36 14.14 -21.14
CA THR A 359 -7.27 15.12 -21.72
C THR A 359 -7.61 14.75 -23.16
N ASP A 360 -8.53 15.50 -23.76
CA ASP A 360 -9.01 15.24 -25.11
C ASP A 360 -8.23 16.03 -26.19
N HIS A 361 -7.09 16.61 -25.82
CA HIS A 361 -6.19 17.30 -26.73
C HIS A 361 -5.64 16.36 -27.79
N TRP A 362 -5.43 16.90 -28.99
CA TRP A 362 -4.96 16.16 -30.17
C TRP A 362 -3.71 15.30 -29.90
N TRP A 363 -2.72 15.80 -29.16
CA TRP A 363 -1.49 15.06 -28.82
C TRP A 363 -1.72 13.87 -27.87
N ASN A 364 -2.90 13.73 -27.27
CA ASN A 364 -3.27 12.59 -26.44
C ASN A 364 -4.19 11.61 -27.18
N LEU A 365 -4.55 11.88 -28.44
CA LEU A 365 -5.43 11.03 -29.22
C LEU A 365 -4.62 10.12 -30.13
N THR A 366 -5.08 8.88 -30.28
CA THR A 366 -4.45 7.89 -31.15
C THR A 366 -5.49 6.94 -31.71
N ARG A 367 -5.20 6.28 -32.83
CA ARG A 367 -6.10 5.27 -33.39
C ARG A 367 -5.86 3.91 -32.75
N ALA A 368 -6.94 3.23 -32.40
CA ALA A 368 -6.88 1.89 -31.82
C ALA A 368 -7.96 0.99 -32.41
N CYS A 369 -7.66 -0.31 -32.52
CA CYS A 369 -8.70 -1.32 -32.73
C CYS A 369 -9.40 -1.62 -31.39
N GLU A 370 -10.65 -2.07 -31.46
CA GLU A 370 -11.46 -2.38 -30.28
C GLU A 370 -10.78 -3.39 -29.31
N PRO A 371 -10.15 -4.49 -29.77
CA PRO A 371 -9.46 -5.41 -28.87
C PRO A 371 -8.32 -4.75 -28.07
N CYS A 372 -7.45 -3.98 -28.74
CA CYS A 372 -6.34 -3.30 -28.07
C CYS A 372 -6.84 -2.23 -27.10
N ASN A 373 -7.82 -1.42 -27.50
CA ASN A 373 -8.39 -0.39 -26.64
C ASN A 373 -9.02 -1.00 -25.37
N LYS A 374 -9.79 -2.09 -25.50
CA LYS A 374 -10.36 -2.82 -24.36
C LYS A 374 -9.29 -3.40 -23.43
N SER A 375 -8.24 -3.98 -23.98
CA SER A 375 -7.14 -4.56 -23.19
C SER A 375 -6.29 -3.49 -22.49
N LYS A 376 -6.09 -2.32 -23.11
CA LYS A 376 -5.42 -1.17 -22.48
C LYS A 376 -6.22 -0.60 -21.31
N ALA A 377 -7.55 -0.52 -21.44
CA ALA A 377 -8.44 -0.03 -20.39
C ALA A 377 -7.96 1.31 -19.77
N ALA A 378 -7.79 1.36 -18.44
CA ALA A 378 -7.34 2.56 -17.72
C ALA A 378 -5.81 2.67 -17.57
N HIS A 379 -5.03 2.04 -18.46
CA HIS A 379 -3.58 2.16 -18.53
C HIS A 379 -3.16 3.14 -19.63
N CYS A 380 -1.92 3.64 -19.58
CA CYS A 380 -1.39 4.48 -20.66
C CYS A 380 -0.91 3.62 -21.85
N GLY A 381 -0.82 4.21 -23.03
CA GLY A 381 -0.35 3.54 -24.25
C GLY A 381 1.03 2.94 -24.09
N THR A 382 1.94 3.61 -23.37
CA THR A 382 3.29 3.09 -23.10
C THR A 382 3.25 1.78 -22.31
N TRP A 383 2.40 1.71 -21.29
CA TRP A 383 2.22 0.49 -20.50
C TRP A 383 1.73 -0.66 -21.38
N PHE A 384 0.78 -0.36 -22.28
CA PHE A 384 0.22 -1.37 -23.19
C PHE A 384 1.28 -1.88 -24.17
N LEU A 385 2.03 -0.97 -24.80
CA LEU A 385 3.08 -1.31 -25.75
C LEU A 385 4.22 -2.13 -25.11
N LEU A 386 4.60 -1.80 -23.86
CA LEU A 386 5.70 -2.47 -23.17
C LEU A 386 5.33 -3.86 -22.61
N LEU A 387 4.11 -4.02 -22.08
CA LEU A 387 3.75 -5.24 -21.35
C LEU A 387 2.80 -6.17 -22.10
N TRP A 388 2.07 -5.64 -23.08
CA TRP A 388 1.00 -6.37 -23.76
C TRP A 388 1.21 -6.49 -25.26
N GLY A 389 2.38 -6.07 -25.75
CA GLY A 389 2.83 -6.38 -27.09
C GLY A 389 1.98 -5.71 -28.13
N GLY A 390 2.33 -4.47 -28.48
CA GLY A 390 1.85 -3.84 -29.70
C GLY A 390 2.43 -4.49 -30.96
N GLY A 391 2.18 -5.79 -31.16
CA GLY A 391 2.80 -6.60 -32.21
C GLY A 391 4.21 -7.14 -31.93
N ARG A 392 4.73 -7.03 -30.69
CA ARG A 392 5.95 -7.73 -30.21
C ARG A 392 5.59 -8.76 -29.14
N GLU A 393 6.40 -9.82 -28.99
CA GLU A 393 6.17 -10.77 -27.89
C GLU A 393 6.12 -10.04 -26.53
N PRO A 394 5.11 -10.32 -25.69
CA PRO A 394 4.99 -9.69 -24.37
C PRO A 394 6.21 -10.02 -23.50
N VAL A 395 6.68 -9.06 -22.72
CA VAL A 395 7.74 -9.31 -21.74
C VAL A 395 7.20 -10.26 -20.66
N ASP A 396 7.83 -11.43 -20.49
CA ASP A 396 7.45 -12.37 -19.44
C ASP A 396 7.73 -11.78 -18.05
N LEU A 397 6.65 -11.42 -17.36
CA LEU A 397 6.70 -10.87 -16.01
C LEU A 397 7.24 -11.86 -14.97
N ALA A 398 7.32 -13.16 -15.28
CA ALA A 398 7.99 -14.14 -14.41
C ALA A 398 9.53 -13.99 -14.41
N ASN A 399 10.10 -13.36 -15.44
CA ASN A 399 11.55 -13.17 -15.61
C ASN A 399 12.06 -11.79 -15.15
N VAL A 400 11.17 -10.91 -14.69
CA VAL A 400 11.52 -9.58 -14.19
C VAL A 400 11.28 -9.55 -12.68
N ALA A 401 12.31 -9.93 -11.92
CA ALA A 401 12.33 -9.93 -10.45
C ALA A 401 12.71 -8.56 -9.85
#